data_AF-A0A1V2H4A6-F1
#
_entry.id   AF-A0A1V2H4A6-F1
#
_cell.length_a   1.000
_cell.length_b   1.000
_cell.length_c   1.000
_cell.angle_alpha   90.00
_cell.angle_beta   90.00
_cell.angle_gamma   90.00
#
_symmetry.space_group_name_H-M   'P 1'
#
loop_
_entity.id
_entity.type
_entity.pdbx_description
1 polymer ?
#
loop_
_entity_poly.entity_id
_entity_poly.type
_entity_poly.pdbx_seq_one_letter_code
_entity_poly.pdbx_strand_id
1 'polypeptide(L)'
;MTIDRPIDQDTLYRMREIIRIRLTMEGRTIEVACAEARGFGGARHPNALAEIEAAITSILQDLGALEPAPPTASGKDGVTMVAVEWSALTEALSYAMRFDERGKRRSTASEFMAAMAAGEMTRRIEATGFVLMRRPRQVEDVPWKYDVPGVSNRVK
;
A
#
# COMPACT_ATOMS: atom_id res chain seq x y z
N MET A 1 15.56 29.36 -16.88
CA MET A 1 15.35 27.99 -17.35
C MET A 1 16.47 27.13 -16.78
N THR A 2 16.25 26.55 -15.61
CA THR A 2 17.19 25.61 -14.99
C THR A 2 16.98 24.28 -15.68
N ILE A 3 17.97 23.81 -16.44
CA ILE A 3 17.91 22.50 -17.09
C ILE A 3 18.06 21.48 -15.96
N ASP A 4 16.95 20.84 -15.60
CA ASP A 4 16.94 19.72 -14.67
C ASP A 4 17.80 18.61 -15.29
N ARG A 5 19.00 18.41 -14.74
CA ARG A 5 19.87 17.34 -15.21
C ARG A 5 19.48 16.09 -14.42
N PRO A 6 19.13 14.99 -15.11
CA PRO A 6 18.90 13.73 -14.42
C PRO A 6 20.15 13.31 -13.67
N ILE A 7 19.97 12.69 -12.50
CA ILE A 7 21.07 12.12 -11.71
C ILE A 7 21.86 11.15 -12.59
N ASP A 8 23.17 11.33 -12.64
CA ASP A 8 24.05 10.48 -13.45
C ASP A 8 24.17 9.06 -12.88
N GLN A 9 24.50 8.10 -13.76
CA GLN A 9 24.55 6.69 -13.42
C GLN A 9 25.63 6.34 -12.37
N ASP A 10 26.74 7.08 -12.32
CA ASP A 10 27.79 6.87 -11.30
C ASP A 10 27.26 7.26 -9.91
N THR A 11 26.55 8.39 -9.82
CA THR A 11 25.90 8.81 -8.58
C THR A 11 24.88 7.77 -8.09
N LEU A 12 24.03 7.25 -8.98
CA LEU A 12 23.06 6.19 -8.64
C LEU A 12 23.75 4.91 -8.15
N TYR A 13 24.80 4.47 -8.86
CA TYR A 13 25.58 3.29 -8.47
C TYR A 13 26.19 3.45 -7.06
N ARG A 14 26.75 4.63 -6.77
CA ARG A 14 27.36 4.92 -5.46
C ARG A 14 26.32 5.00 -4.35
N MET A 15 25.16 5.62 -4.59
CA MET A 15 24.04 5.63 -3.64
C MET A 15 23.57 4.21 -3.32
N ARG A 16 23.48 3.34 -4.33
CA ARG A 16 23.12 1.92 -4.16
C ARG A 16 24.11 1.16 -3.29
N GLU A 17 25.40 1.33 -3.52
CA GLU A 17 26.44 0.68 -2.71
C GLU A 17 26.44 1.18 -1.26
N ILE A 18 26.26 2.48 -1.03
CA ILE A 18 26.10 3.04 0.33
C ILE A 18 24.94 2.36 1.04
N ILE A 19 23.77 2.32 0.41
CA ILE A 19 22.57 1.71 1.02
C ILE A 19 22.80 0.23 1.30
N ARG A 20 23.30 -0.52 0.30
CA ARG A 20 23.58 -1.95 0.43
C ARG A 20 24.53 -2.26 1.59
N ILE A 21 25.67 -1.58 1.64
CA ILE A 21 26.67 -1.78 2.71
C ILE A 21 26.03 -1.50 4.08
N ARG A 22 25.29 -0.39 4.21
CA ARG A 22 24.66 -0.02 5.48
C ARG A 22 23.60 -0.99 5.95
N LEU A 23 22.79 -1.53 5.05
CA LEU A 23 21.79 -2.55 5.40
C LEU A 23 22.42 -3.88 5.84
N THR A 24 23.65 -4.18 5.40
CA THR A 24 24.38 -5.40 5.82
C THR A 24 25.13 -5.26 7.14
N MET A 25 25.34 -4.04 7.64
CA MET A 25 26.01 -3.83 8.92
C MET A 25 25.01 -4.01 10.08
N GLU A 26 25.36 -4.83 11.07
CA GLU A 26 24.53 -5.04 12.26
C GLU A 26 24.15 -3.72 12.96
N GLY A 27 22.86 -3.59 13.30
CA GLY A 27 22.34 -2.46 14.09
C GLY A 27 22.09 -1.15 13.33
N ARG A 28 22.23 -1.12 12.00
CA ARG A 28 21.92 0.07 11.20
C ARG A 28 20.49 0.03 10.67
N THR A 29 19.78 1.17 10.77
CA THR A 29 18.42 1.33 10.26
C THR A 29 18.41 1.84 8.82
N ILE A 30 17.30 1.62 8.12
CA ILE A 30 17.04 2.17 6.77
C ILE A 30 17.24 3.69 6.76
N GLU A 31 16.80 4.39 7.81
CA GLU A 31 16.92 5.84 7.93
C GLU A 31 18.37 6.33 7.83
N VAL A 32 19.31 5.64 8.46
CA VAL A 32 20.74 5.99 8.42
C VAL A 32 21.30 5.76 7.01
N ALA A 33 20.92 4.65 6.37
CA ALA A 33 21.32 4.36 4.99
C ALA A 33 20.83 5.44 4.02
N CYS A 34 19.56 5.87 4.17
CA CYS A 34 18.98 6.95 3.39
C CYS A 34 19.65 8.30 3.63
N ALA A 35 19.94 8.63 4.90
CA ALA A 35 20.58 9.90 5.24
C ALA A 35 21.98 10.02 4.61
N GLU A 36 22.77 8.95 4.61
CA GLU A 36 24.09 8.93 3.98
C GLU A 36 24.01 8.98 2.46
N ALA A 37 23.09 8.21 1.84
CA ALA A 37 22.87 8.25 0.40
C ALA A 37 22.38 9.63 -0.08
N ARG A 38 21.49 10.27 0.71
CA ARG A 38 21.00 11.63 0.47
C ARG A 38 22.11 12.65 0.59
N GLY A 39 22.96 12.54 1.61
CA GLY A 39 24.13 13.42 1.78
C GLY A 39 25.10 13.31 0.60
N PHE A 40 25.34 12.09 0.12
CA PHE A 40 26.18 11.86 -1.06
C PHE A 40 25.55 12.42 -2.34
N GLY A 41 24.27 12.15 -2.59
CA GLY A 41 23.54 12.64 -3.75
C GLY A 41 23.45 14.17 -3.77
N GLY A 42 23.11 14.78 -2.62
CA GLY A 42 22.98 16.22 -2.47
C GLY A 42 24.29 16.98 -2.63
N ALA A 43 25.43 16.38 -2.25
CA ALA A 43 26.75 16.98 -2.48
C ALA A 43 27.10 17.10 -3.98
N ARG A 44 26.57 16.21 -4.83
CA ARG A 44 26.80 16.21 -6.28
C ARG A 44 25.70 16.92 -7.06
N HIS A 45 24.48 16.86 -6.56
CA HIS A 45 23.28 17.42 -7.19
C HIS A 45 22.46 18.23 -6.16
N PRO A 46 22.94 19.41 -5.74
CA PRO A 46 22.35 20.18 -4.64
C PRO A 46 20.93 20.69 -4.91
N ASN A 47 20.53 20.77 -6.18
CA ASN A 47 19.20 21.23 -6.59
C ASN A 47 18.24 20.08 -6.95
N ALA A 48 18.67 18.81 -6.82
CA ALA A 48 17.92 17.64 -7.29
C ALA A 48 17.40 16.76 -6.14
N LEU A 49 16.93 17.40 -5.05
CA LEU A 49 16.52 16.67 -3.84
C LEU A 49 15.37 15.68 -4.12
N ALA A 50 14.40 16.07 -4.96
CA ALA A 50 13.26 15.22 -5.29
C ALA A 50 13.70 13.96 -6.07
N GLU A 51 14.62 14.14 -7.02
CA GLU A 51 15.20 13.07 -7.82
C GLU A 51 16.04 12.13 -6.94
N ILE A 52 16.77 12.68 -5.96
CA ILE A 52 17.56 11.90 -5.00
C ILE A 52 16.65 11.04 -4.14
N GLU A 53 15.55 11.58 -3.61
CA GLU A 53 14.58 10.81 -2.81
C GLU A 53 13.89 9.73 -3.64
N ALA A 54 13.54 10.03 -4.89
CA ALA A 54 12.97 9.05 -5.81
C ALA A 54 13.97 7.91 -6.10
N ALA A 55 15.25 8.24 -6.34
CA ALA A 55 16.30 7.27 -6.56
C ALA A 55 16.55 6.39 -5.32
N ILE A 56 16.61 6.97 -4.12
CA ILE A 56 16.76 6.22 -2.86
C ILE A 56 15.59 5.24 -2.70
N THR A 57 14.36 5.71 -2.94
CA THR A 57 13.16 4.87 -2.86
C THR A 57 13.23 3.69 -3.83
N SER A 58 13.60 3.94 -5.08
CA SER A 58 13.77 2.89 -6.10
C SER A 58 14.87 1.89 -5.72
N ILE A 59 16.00 2.37 -5.20
CA ILE A 59 17.11 1.52 -4.76
C ILE A 59 16.70 0.62 -3.59
N LEU A 60 15.94 1.14 -2.62
CA LEU A 60 15.44 0.34 -1.49
C LEU A 60 14.46 -0.73 -1.94
N GLN A 61 13.60 -0.44 -2.91
CA GLN A 61 12.68 -1.42 -3.52
C GLN A 61 13.46 -2.51 -4.26
N ASP A 62 14.45 -2.13 -5.07
CA ASP A 62 15.35 -3.07 -5.76
C ASP A 62 16.10 -4.00 -4.79
N LEU A 63 16.47 -3.50 -3.62
CA LEU A 63 17.17 -4.26 -2.58
C LEU A 63 16.20 -5.06 -1.68
N GLY A 64 14.89 -4.96 -1.89
CA GLY A 64 13.86 -5.59 -1.06
C GLY A 64 13.78 -5.04 0.36
N ALA A 65 14.42 -3.89 0.62
CA ALA A 65 14.43 -3.22 1.93
C ALA A 65 13.17 -2.37 2.15
N LEU A 66 12.45 -2.07 1.08
CA LEU A 66 11.17 -1.37 1.10
C LEU A 66 10.23 -2.09 0.13
N GLU A 67 9.09 -2.57 0.63
CA GLU A 67 8.07 -3.10 -0.27
C GLU A 67 7.51 -1.97 -1.16
N PRO A 68 7.24 -2.24 -2.45
CA PRO A 68 6.59 -1.25 -3.29
C PRO A 68 5.23 -0.89 -2.69
N ALA A 69 4.92 0.41 -2.66
CA ALA A 69 3.61 0.85 -2.23
C ALA A 69 2.54 0.16 -3.10
N PRO A 70 1.42 -0.31 -2.50
CA PRO A 70 0.36 -0.93 -3.27
C PRO A 70 -0.13 0.05 -4.34
N PRO A 71 -0.44 -0.43 -5.55
CA PRO A 71 -0.90 0.45 -6.62
C PRO A 71 -2.11 1.26 -6.16
N THR A 72 -2.07 2.55 -6.43
CA THR A 72 -3.17 3.48 -6.16
C THR A 72 -3.67 4.08 -7.47
N ALA A 73 -4.97 4.32 -7.56
CA ALA A 73 -5.58 4.98 -8.71
C ALA A 73 -6.63 5.98 -8.24
N SER A 74 -6.80 7.09 -8.94
CA SER A 74 -7.95 7.97 -8.69
C SER A 74 -9.20 7.38 -9.34
N GLY A 75 -10.23 7.10 -8.54
CA GLY A 75 -11.55 6.75 -9.03
C GLY A 75 -12.21 7.94 -9.74
N LYS A 76 -13.28 7.67 -10.51
CA LYS A 76 -14.04 8.71 -11.25
C LYS A 76 -14.59 9.83 -10.35
N ASP A 77 -14.82 9.53 -9.07
CA ASP A 77 -15.34 10.46 -8.08
C ASP A 77 -14.23 11.25 -7.35
N GLY A 78 -12.98 11.17 -7.82
CA GLY A 78 -11.82 11.76 -7.15
C GLY A 78 -11.36 11.01 -5.90
N VAL A 79 -12.00 9.89 -5.57
CA VAL A 79 -11.61 9.05 -4.43
C VAL A 79 -10.42 8.17 -4.80
N THR A 80 -9.34 8.27 -4.03
CA THR A 80 -8.18 7.37 -4.15
C THR A 80 -8.62 5.94 -3.88
N MET A 81 -8.38 5.06 -4.84
CA MET A 81 -8.59 3.63 -4.76
C MET A 81 -7.24 2.96 -4.46
N VAL A 82 -7.28 1.90 -3.65
CA VAL A 82 -6.12 1.09 -3.29
C VAL A 82 -6.28 -0.31 -3.86
N ALA A 83 -5.17 -0.94 -4.23
CA ALA A 83 -5.19 -2.34 -4.65
C ALA A 83 -5.80 -3.25 -3.56
N VAL A 84 -6.53 -4.26 -4.00
CA VAL A 84 -7.09 -5.31 -3.15
C VAL A 84 -6.05 -6.40 -2.98
N GLU A 85 -5.74 -6.74 -1.74
CA GLU A 85 -4.99 -7.95 -1.41
C GLU A 85 -5.78 -9.20 -1.83
N TRP A 86 -5.16 -10.09 -2.61
CA TRP A 86 -5.82 -11.30 -3.11
C TRP A 86 -6.31 -12.23 -2.01
N SER A 87 -5.61 -12.26 -0.87
CA SER A 87 -6.02 -12.98 0.33
C SER A 87 -7.36 -12.46 0.87
N ALA A 88 -7.48 -11.13 1.00
CA ALA A 88 -8.70 -10.48 1.45
C ALA A 88 -9.87 -10.67 0.47
N LEU A 89 -9.59 -10.66 -0.84
CA LEU A 89 -10.61 -10.98 -1.84
C LEU A 89 -11.11 -12.42 -1.71
N THR A 90 -10.19 -13.37 -1.57
CA THR A 90 -10.52 -14.79 -1.44
C THR A 90 -11.36 -15.06 -0.20
N GLU A 91 -11.03 -14.41 0.91
CA GLU A 91 -11.81 -14.50 2.14
C GLU A 91 -13.22 -13.91 1.97
N ALA A 92 -13.33 -12.71 1.39
CA ALA A 92 -14.61 -12.07 1.13
C ALA A 92 -15.49 -12.90 0.18
N LEU A 93 -14.90 -13.48 -0.87
CA LEU A 93 -15.59 -14.33 -1.83
C LEU A 93 -16.03 -15.65 -1.19
N SER A 94 -15.15 -16.30 -0.44
CA SER A 94 -15.47 -17.50 0.34
C SER A 94 -16.64 -17.24 1.29
N TYR A 95 -16.62 -16.10 1.99
CA TYR A 95 -17.72 -15.69 2.86
C TYR A 95 -19.03 -15.52 2.07
N ALA A 96 -19.01 -14.77 0.96
CA ALA A 96 -20.20 -14.54 0.14
C ALA A 96 -20.79 -15.85 -0.40
N MET A 97 -19.95 -16.79 -0.83
CA MET A 97 -20.36 -18.09 -1.38
C MET A 97 -21.02 -19.02 -0.35
N ARG A 98 -20.89 -18.73 0.95
CA ARG A 98 -21.62 -19.46 2.01
C ARG A 98 -23.10 -19.10 2.04
N PHE A 99 -23.52 -18.04 1.37
CA PHE A 99 -24.91 -17.60 1.33
C PHE A 99 -25.53 -17.84 -0.04
N ASP A 100 -26.83 -18.14 -0.08
CA ASP A 100 -27.60 -18.12 -1.31
C ASP A 100 -28.06 -16.70 -1.68
N GLU A 101 -28.76 -16.56 -2.80
CA GLU A 101 -29.29 -15.28 -3.29
C GLU A 101 -30.31 -14.63 -2.34
N ARG A 102 -30.86 -15.39 -1.39
CA ARG A 102 -31.81 -14.93 -0.38
C ARG A 102 -31.12 -14.59 0.94
N GLY A 103 -29.78 -14.68 0.99
CA GLY A 103 -28.98 -14.45 2.19
C GLY A 103 -29.02 -15.60 3.20
N LYS A 104 -29.52 -16.78 2.81
CA LYS A 104 -29.57 -17.94 3.70
C LYS A 104 -28.24 -18.70 3.63
N ARG A 105 -27.67 -19.01 4.80
CA ARG A 105 -26.44 -19.81 4.90
C ARG A 105 -26.69 -21.21 4.31
N ARG A 106 -25.82 -21.63 3.40
CA ARG A 106 -25.76 -22.98 2.82
C ARG A 106 -25.19 -23.96 3.87
N SER A 107 -25.41 -25.26 3.70
CA SER A 107 -25.02 -26.29 4.70
C SER A 107 -23.50 -26.30 4.95
N THR A 108 -23.05 -26.82 6.09
CA THR A 108 -21.61 -26.83 6.49
C THR A 108 -20.68 -27.50 5.47
N ALA A 109 -21.14 -28.52 4.75
CA ALA A 109 -20.37 -29.15 3.67
C ALA A 109 -20.04 -28.18 2.50
N SER A 110 -20.84 -27.12 2.35
CA SER A 110 -20.62 -26.09 1.32
C SER A 110 -19.52 -25.08 1.69
N GLU A 111 -19.08 -25.00 2.95
CA GLU A 111 -18.11 -23.98 3.38
C GLU A 111 -16.70 -24.29 2.88
N PHE A 112 -16.30 -25.55 2.90
CA PHE A 112 -15.01 -26.00 2.35
C PHE A 112 -14.99 -25.83 0.83
N MET A 113 -16.08 -26.21 0.15
CA MET A 113 -16.22 -26.03 -1.29
C MET A 113 -16.25 -24.55 -1.68
N ALA A 114 -16.85 -23.68 -0.88
CA ALA A 114 -16.85 -22.23 -1.07
C ALA A 114 -15.43 -21.66 -0.98
N ALA A 115 -14.63 -22.09 0.00
CA ALA A 115 -13.24 -21.65 0.12
C ALA A 115 -12.38 -22.11 -1.07
N MET A 116 -12.51 -23.36 -1.50
CA MET A 116 -11.80 -23.91 -2.66
C MET A 116 -12.17 -23.19 -3.97
N ALA A 117 -13.47 -22.99 -4.20
CA ALA A 117 -13.95 -22.30 -5.38
C ALA A 117 -13.52 -20.82 -5.40
N ALA A 118 -13.57 -20.15 -4.25
CA ALA A 118 -13.08 -18.78 -4.11
C ALA A 118 -11.58 -18.67 -4.42
N GLY A 119 -10.76 -19.58 -3.87
CA GLY A 119 -9.32 -19.59 -4.12
C GLY A 119 -8.98 -19.79 -5.60
N GLU A 120 -9.64 -20.73 -6.28
CA GLU A 120 -9.41 -20.98 -7.70
C GLU A 120 -9.88 -19.81 -8.58
N MET A 121 -11.00 -19.16 -8.25
CA MET A 121 -11.44 -17.96 -8.96
C MET A 121 -10.43 -16.82 -8.80
N THR A 122 -10.01 -16.52 -7.57
CA THR A 122 -9.03 -15.46 -7.32
C THR A 122 -7.74 -15.71 -8.08
N ARG A 123 -7.24 -16.96 -8.06
CA ARG A 123 -6.02 -17.35 -8.78
C ARG A 123 -6.13 -17.12 -10.28
N ARG A 124 -7.29 -17.39 -10.89
CA ARG A 124 -7.51 -17.15 -12.32
C ARG A 124 -7.55 -15.66 -12.65
N ILE A 125 -8.19 -14.85 -11.80
CA ILE A 125 -8.24 -13.41 -11.99
C ILE A 125 -6.85 -12.80 -11.83
N GLU A 126 -6.08 -13.25 -10.84
CA GLU A 126 -4.68 -12.86 -10.68
C GLU A 126 -3.84 -13.22 -11.91
N ALA A 127 -3.99 -14.45 -12.43
CA ALA A 127 -3.26 -14.91 -13.61
C ALA A 127 -3.59 -14.12 -14.89
N THR A 128 -4.75 -13.46 -14.96
CA THR A 128 -5.11 -12.58 -16.09
C THR A 128 -4.44 -11.20 -16.04
N GLY A 129 -3.72 -10.88 -14.95
CA GLY A 129 -2.99 -9.62 -14.80
C GLY A 129 -3.87 -8.42 -14.45
N PHE A 130 -5.14 -8.64 -14.06
CA PHE A 130 -5.99 -7.57 -13.56
C PHE A 130 -5.59 -7.18 -12.13
N VAL A 131 -5.54 -5.88 -11.86
CA VAL A 131 -5.45 -5.34 -10.50
C VAL A 131 -6.85 -4.95 -10.04
N LEU A 132 -7.37 -5.63 -9.02
CA LEU A 132 -8.62 -5.23 -8.40
C LEU A 132 -8.37 -4.07 -7.43
N MET A 133 -9.22 -3.05 -7.53
CA MET A 133 -9.10 -1.83 -6.75
C MET A 133 -10.32 -1.71 -5.84
N ARG A 134 -10.09 -1.32 -4.58
CA ARG A 134 -11.14 -1.00 -3.62
C ARG A 134 -11.04 0.44 -3.19
N ARG A 135 -12.18 1.00 -2.79
CA ARG A 135 -12.18 2.22 -2.00
C ARG A 135 -11.53 1.89 -0.64
N PRO A 136 -10.55 2.68 -0.18
CA PRO A 136 -10.07 2.55 1.20
C PRO A 136 -11.28 2.74 2.10
N ARG A 137 -11.33 1.98 3.20
CA ARG A 137 -12.35 2.21 4.22
C ARG A 137 -12.21 3.67 4.62
N GLN A 138 -13.23 4.49 4.34
CA GLN A 138 -13.28 5.81 4.93
C GLN A 138 -13.29 5.55 6.43
N VAL A 139 -12.18 5.86 7.10
CA VAL A 139 -12.23 6.17 8.52
C VAL A 139 -13.00 7.48 8.54
N GLU A 140 -14.32 7.39 8.46
CA GLU A 140 -15.14 8.54 8.74
C GLU A 140 -14.78 8.92 10.17
N ASP A 141 -14.19 10.11 10.29
CA ASP A 141 -14.14 10.87 11.52
C ASP A 141 -15.60 11.27 11.81
N VAL A 142 -16.42 10.29 12.23
CA VAL A 142 -17.77 10.53 12.72
C VAL A 142 -17.59 10.86 14.19
N PRO A 143 -17.71 12.13 14.63
CA PRO A 143 -18.00 12.39 16.01
C PRO A 143 -19.44 11.88 16.20
N TRP A 144 -19.60 10.67 16.69
CA TRP A 144 -20.91 10.19 17.15
C TRP A 144 -21.36 11.13 18.26
N LYS A 145 -22.13 12.16 17.91
CA LYS A 145 -23.07 12.77 18.84
C LYS A 145 -24.09 11.68 19.16
N TYR A 146 -23.93 11.06 20.33
CA TYR A 146 -25.07 10.46 20.98
C TYR A 146 -26.03 11.62 21.33
N ASP A 147 -27.11 11.77 20.55
CA ASP A 147 -28.33 12.32 21.13
C ASP A 147 -28.82 11.30 22.15
N VAL A 148 -28.40 11.50 23.40
CA VAL A 148 -28.91 10.73 24.53
C VAL A 148 -30.35 11.20 24.76
N PRO A 149 -31.38 10.35 24.53
CA PRO A 149 -32.75 10.74 24.83
C PRO A 149 -32.87 10.75 26.36
N GLY A 150 -32.92 11.94 26.97
CA GLY A 150 -33.20 12.04 28.41
C GLY A 150 -32.61 13.21 29.18
N VAL A 151 -31.73 14.05 28.60
CA VAL A 151 -31.22 15.22 29.34
C VAL A 151 -32.10 16.44 29.07
N SER A 152 -33.13 16.57 29.90
CA SER A 152 -33.94 17.79 30.03
C SER A 152 -33.07 18.93 30.56
N ASN A 153 -32.64 19.84 29.69
CA ASN A 153 -32.07 21.12 30.11
C ASN A 153 -33.19 22.03 30.59
N ARG A 154 -33.59 21.87 31.85
CA ARG A 154 -34.35 22.88 32.59
C ARG A 154 -33.38 23.97 33.03
N VAL A 155 -33.32 25.04 32.25
CA VAL A 155 -32.76 26.31 32.72
C VAL A 155 -33.81 26.92 33.67
N LYS A 156 -33.42 27.13 34.93
CA LYS A 156 -34.09 28.06 35.85
C LYS A 156 -33.40 29.41 35.75
#